data_AF-A0A4R8W5Y6-F1
#
_entry.id   AF-A0A4R8W5Y6-F1
#
_cell.length_a   1.000
_cell.length_b   1.000
_cell.length_c   1.000
_cell.angle_alpha   90.00
_cell.angle_beta   90.00
_cell.angle_gamma   90.00
#
_symmetry.space_group_name_H-M   'P 1'
#
loop_
_entity.id
_entity.type
_entity.pdbx_description
1 polymer ?
#
loop_
_entity_poly.entity_id
_entity_poly.type
_entity_poly.pdbx_seq_one_letter_code
_entity_poly.pdbx_strand_id
1 'polypeptide(L)'
;MDEPEPARRSRALIALALLLAAEAALLWAAVVWLILELLTDQPTSFASALAILALTVIAALWVSAIVVGTLRGRTWIRAAAVTWQLVQVFVAIGCFQGLYARPDLGWALLIPSVLVIVLLFARSVVQATSRREP
;
A
#
# COMPACT_ATOMS: atom_id res chain seq x y z
N MET A 1 10.31 20.18 -32.63
CA MET A 1 9.02 20.15 -31.93
C MET A 1 8.67 18.69 -31.76
N ASP A 2 9.11 18.10 -30.65
CA ASP A 2 8.78 16.71 -30.30
C ASP A 2 8.00 16.79 -29.00
N GLU A 3 6.68 16.69 -29.10
CA GLU A 3 5.82 16.47 -27.94
C GLU A 3 5.54 14.97 -27.83
N PRO A 4 6.19 14.22 -26.93
CA PRO A 4 5.81 12.85 -26.68
C PRO A 4 4.71 12.78 -25.60
N GLU A 5 3.52 12.38 -26.06
CA GLU A 5 2.68 11.30 -25.49
C GLU A 5 1.82 11.55 -24.21
N PRO A 6 0.61 12.14 -24.33
CA PRO A 6 -0.42 12.13 -23.27
C PRO A 6 -0.91 10.72 -22.87
N ALA A 7 -0.83 9.73 -23.75
CA ALA A 7 -1.30 8.36 -23.50
C ALA A 7 -0.46 7.61 -22.45
N ARG A 8 0.86 7.81 -22.45
CA ARG A 8 1.79 7.15 -21.51
C ARG A 8 1.59 7.59 -20.05
N ARG A 9 1.24 8.87 -19.84
CA ARG A 9 0.96 9.45 -18.51
C ARG A 9 -0.31 8.86 -17.86
N SER A 10 -1.37 8.68 -18.64
CA SER A 10 -2.63 8.08 -18.18
C SER A 10 -2.42 6.63 -17.72
N ARG A 11 -1.67 5.83 -18.50
CA ARG A 11 -1.40 4.42 -18.18
C ARG A 11 -0.63 4.23 -16.88
N ALA A 12 0.37 5.06 -16.59
CA ALA A 12 1.15 4.97 -15.35
C ALA A 12 0.31 5.27 -14.10
N LEU A 13 -0.58 6.26 -14.19
CA LEU A 13 -1.50 6.60 -13.09
C LEU A 13 -2.53 5.49 -12.84
N ILE A 14 -3.07 4.90 -13.90
CA ILE A 14 -3.99 3.76 -13.79
C ILE A 14 -3.30 2.56 -13.15
N ALA A 15 -2.07 2.25 -13.58
CA ALA A 15 -1.29 1.16 -13.00
C ALA A 15 -1.02 1.37 -11.50
N LEU A 16 -0.61 2.58 -11.10
CA LEU A 16 -0.41 2.93 -9.69
C LEU A 16 -1.71 2.80 -8.89
N ALA A 17 -2.81 3.35 -9.41
CA ALA A 17 -4.11 3.29 -8.73
C ALA A 17 -4.60 1.84 -8.57
N LEU A 18 -4.42 0.99 -9.59
CA LEU A 18 -4.74 -0.44 -9.52
C LEU A 18 -3.90 -1.16 -8.46
N LEU A 19 -2.61 -0.86 -8.37
CA LEU A 19 -1.73 -1.49 -7.40
C LEU A 19 -2.09 -1.10 -5.96
N LEU A 20 -2.32 0.18 -5.71
CA LEU A 20 -2.80 0.67 -4.41
C LEU A 20 -4.19 0.11 -4.07
N ALA A 21 -5.06 -0.06 -5.07
CA ALA A 21 -6.38 -0.67 -4.86
C ALA A 21 -6.26 -2.15 -4.51
N ALA A 22 -5.32 -2.88 -5.12
CA ALA A 22 -5.03 -4.26 -4.77
C ALA A 22 -4.48 -4.37 -3.34
N GLU A 23 -3.59 -3.47 -2.91
CA GLU A 23 -3.12 -3.40 -1.52
C GLU A 23 -4.26 -3.13 -0.54
N ALA A 24 -5.14 -2.16 -0.85
CA ALA A 24 -6.32 -1.89 -0.04
C ALA A 24 -7.24 -3.12 0.07
N ALA A 25 -7.47 -3.82 -1.05
CA ALA A 25 -8.29 -5.03 -1.07
C ALA A 25 -7.67 -6.15 -0.22
N LEU A 26 -6.35 -6.32 -0.27
CA LEU A 26 -5.62 -7.29 0.55
C LEU A 26 -5.77 -6.97 2.05
N LEU A 27 -5.68 -5.70 2.43
CA LEU A 27 -5.89 -5.29 3.83
C LEU A 27 -7.32 -5.55 4.29
N TRP A 28 -8.32 -5.27 3.45
CA TRP A 28 -9.71 -5.59 3.78
C TRP A 28 -9.95 -7.10 3.88
N ALA A 29 -9.33 -7.90 3.03
CA ALA A 29 -9.36 -9.36 3.16
C ALA A 29 -8.71 -9.82 4.47
N ALA A 30 -7.60 -9.20 4.88
CA ALA A 30 -6.96 -9.48 6.17
C ALA A 30 -7.84 -9.06 7.37
N VAL A 31 -8.56 -7.93 7.28
CA VAL A 31 -9.54 -7.54 8.31
C VAL A 31 -10.63 -8.60 8.45
N VAL A 32 -11.21 -9.05 7.33
CA VAL A 32 -12.24 -10.10 7.34
C VAL A 32 -11.66 -11.40 7.92
N TRP A 33 -10.45 -11.78 7.52
CA TRP A 33 -9.76 -12.95 8.05
C TRP A 33 -9.58 -12.86 9.57
N LEU A 34 -9.06 -11.74 10.09
CA LEU A 34 -8.84 -11.55 11.52
C LEU A 34 -10.15 -11.56 12.33
N ILE A 35 -11.24 -11.04 11.76
CA ILE A 35 -12.57 -11.12 12.38
C ILE A 35 -13.03 -12.59 12.44
N LEU A 36 -12.86 -13.35 11.36
CA LEU A 36 -13.19 -14.77 11.34
C LEU A 36 -12.35 -15.55 12.36
N GLU A 37 -11.05 -15.31 12.40
CA GLU A 37 -10.14 -15.96 13.34
C GLU A 37 -10.51 -15.64 14.81
N LEU A 38 -10.96 -14.43 15.10
CA LEU A 38 -11.46 -14.06 16.43
C LEU A 38 -12.78 -14.76 16.80
N LEU A 39 -13.57 -15.17 15.81
CA LEU A 39 -14.84 -15.88 16.01
C LEU A 39 -14.66 -17.41 16.06
N THR A 40 -13.66 -17.95 15.36
CA THR A 40 -13.45 -19.40 15.23
C THR A 40 -12.39 -19.95 16.17
N ASP A 41 -11.33 -19.19 16.46
CA ASP A 41 -10.19 -19.63 17.26
C ASP A 41 -10.11 -18.85 18.58
N GLN A 42 -9.55 -19.49 19.63
CA GLN A 42 -9.25 -18.82 20.88
C GLN A 42 -7.86 -18.17 20.80
N PRO A 43 -7.74 -16.84 20.71
CA PRO A 43 -6.45 -16.19 20.69
C PRO A 43 -5.72 -16.39 22.03
N THR A 44 -4.41 -16.60 21.95
CA THR A 44 -3.54 -16.67 23.14
C THR A 44 -3.63 -15.42 24.02
N SER A 45 -3.93 -14.27 23.39
CA SER A 45 -4.29 -13.02 24.06
C SER A 45 -5.34 -12.25 23.26
N PHE A 46 -6.48 -12.02 23.88
CA PHE A 46 -7.58 -11.25 23.27
C PHE A 46 -7.18 -9.80 23.01
N ALA A 47 -6.38 -9.21 23.90
CA ALA A 47 -5.92 -7.83 23.76
C ALA A 47 -5.01 -7.63 22.54
N SER A 48 -4.08 -8.56 22.28
CA SER A 48 -3.21 -8.47 21.10
C SER A 48 -3.99 -8.70 19.81
N ALA A 49 -4.96 -9.62 19.80
CA ALA A 49 -5.81 -9.87 18.64
C ALA A 49 -6.60 -8.61 18.25
N LEU A 50 -7.23 -7.96 19.24
CA LEU A 50 -7.98 -6.73 19.01
C LEU A 50 -7.07 -5.56 18.58
N ALA A 51 -5.85 -5.46 19.12
CA ALA A 51 -4.88 -4.45 18.72
C ALA A 51 -4.46 -4.61 17.25
N ILE A 52 -4.13 -5.84 16.82
CA ILE A 52 -3.76 -6.12 15.43
C ILE A 52 -4.95 -5.86 14.49
N LEU A 53 -6.17 -6.26 14.87
CA LEU A 53 -7.37 -5.97 14.10
C LEU A 53 -7.59 -4.46 13.93
N ALA A 54 -7.52 -3.69 15.01
CA ALA A 54 -7.68 -2.24 14.99
C ALA A 54 -6.62 -1.56 14.10
N LEU A 55 -5.35 -1.95 14.25
CA LEU A 55 -4.26 -1.45 13.40
C LEU A 55 -4.48 -1.78 11.92
N THR A 56 -4.96 -2.99 11.62
CA THR A 56 -5.24 -3.44 10.24
C THR A 56 -6.40 -2.67 9.63
N VAL A 57 -7.46 -2.41 10.40
CA VAL A 57 -8.60 -1.57 9.96
C VAL A 57 -8.15 -0.14 9.67
N ILE A 58 -7.33 0.46 10.55
CA ILE A 58 -6.78 1.80 10.34
C ILE A 58 -5.94 1.83 9.05
N ALA A 59 -5.08 0.84 8.85
CA ALA A 59 -4.30 0.70 7.63
C ALA A 59 -5.20 0.57 6.39
N ALA A 60 -6.22 -0.29 6.43
CA ALA A 60 -7.16 -0.50 5.31
C ALA A 60 -7.89 0.79 4.92
N LEU A 61 -8.37 1.56 5.91
CA LEU A 61 -9.00 2.85 5.68
C LEU A 61 -8.03 3.86 5.08
N TRP A 62 -6.80 3.90 5.60
CA TRP A 62 -5.77 4.83 5.13
C TRP A 62 -5.38 4.55 3.67
N VAL A 63 -5.10 3.29 3.31
CA VAL A 63 -4.76 2.92 1.92
C VAL A 63 -5.94 3.16 0.99
N SER A 64 -7.17 2.88 1.43
CA SER A 64 -8.38 3.22 0.67
C SER A 64 -8.48 4.73 0.40
N ALA A 65 -8.15 5.57 1.37
CA ALA A 65 -8.11 7.03 1.20
C ALA A 65 -6.99 7.48 0.23
N ILE A 66 -5.85 6.79 0.23
CA ILE A 66 -4.76 6.99 -0.73
C ILE A 66 -5.23 6.66 -2.16
N VAL A 67 -5.93 5.55 -2.36
CA VAL A 67 -6.50 5.16 -3.66
C VAL A 67 -7.47 6.22 -4.17
N VAL A 68 -8.45 6.61 -3.35
CA VAL A 68 -9.45 7.64 -3.72
C VAL A 68 -8.77 8.98 -4.00
N GLY A 69 -7.78 9.37 -3.20
CA GLY A 69 -7.03 10.59 -3.41
C GLY A 69 -6.17 10.58 -4.67
N THR A 70 -5.62 9.41 -5.04
CA THR A 70 -4.88 9.20 -6.30
C THR A 70 -5.80 9.42 -7.50
N LEU A 71 -7.01 8.82 -7.47
CA LEU A 71 -8.02 9.00 -8.51
C LEU A 71 -8.51 10.46 -8.61
N ARG A 72 -8.51 11.19 -7.50
CA ARG A 72 -8.85 12.63 -7.43
C ARG A 72 -7.69 13.57 -7.77
N GLY A 73 -6.50 13.05 -8.10
CA GLY A 73 -5.33 13.85 -8.50
C GLY A 73 -4.78 14.74 -7.39
N ARG A 74 -4.94 14.38 -6.12
CA ARG A 74 -4.45 15.17 -4.97
C ARG A 74 -2.95 14.98 -4.76
N THR A 75 -2.20 16.08 -4.63
CA THR A 75 -0.73 16.06 -4.54
C THR A 75 -0.19 15.49 -3.22
N TRP A 76 -0.91 15.65 -2.10
CA TRP A 76 -0.50 15.14 -0.78
C TRP A 76 -0.44 13.61 -0.70
N ILE A 77 -1.13 12.92 -1.62
CA ILE A 77 -1.25 11.46 -1.66
C ILE A 77 0.09 10.79 -1.96
N ARG A 78 1.00 11.48 -2.66
CA ARG A 78 2.34 10.95 -2.96
C ARG A 78 3.13 10.68 -1.68
N ALA A 79 3.13 11.64 -0.76
CA ALA A 79 3.81 11.47 0.53
C ALA A 79 3.17 10.36 1.35
N ALA A 80 1.83 10.32 1.40
CA ALA A 80 1.09 9.27 2.11
C ALA A 80 1.37 7.87 1.54
N ALA A 81 1.41 7.72 0.22
CA ALA A 81 1.74 6.46 -0.44
C ALA A 81 3.18 6.02 -0.12
N VAL A 82 4.15 6.93 -0.16
CA VAL A 82 5.53 6.60 0.24
C VAL A 82 5.59 6.14 1.69
N THR A 83 4.91 6.82 2.61
CA THR A 83 4.85 6.40 4.02
C THR A 83 4.25 5.01 4.16
N TRP A 84 3.15 4.72 3.46
CA TRP A 84 2.54 3.39 3.46
C TRP A 84 3.51 2.31 2.99
N GLN A 85 4.25 2.59 1.91
CA GLN A 85 5.24 1.64 1.39
C GLN A 85 6.39 1.41 2.38
N LEU A 86 6.86 2.44 3.06
CA LEU A 86 7.88 2.28 4.11
C LEU A 86 7.37 1.38 5.25
N VAL A 87 6.13 1.60 5.70
CA VAL A 87 5.51 0.72 6.72
C VAL A 87 5.50 -0.74 6.23
N GLN A 88 5.10 -0.98 4.98
CA GLN A 88 5.07 -2.33 4.42
C GLN A 88 6.47 -2.97 4.33
N VAL A 89 7.50 -2.21 3.96
CA VAL A 89 8.89 -2.67 3.98
C VAL A 89 9.34 -3.03 5.40
N PHE A 90 9.04 -2.20 6.40
CA PHE A 90 9.38 -2.51 7.79
C PHE A 90 8.67 -3.76 8.30
N VAL A 91 7.39 -3.95 7.95
CA VAL A 91 6.64 -5.18 8.26
C VAL A 91 7.29 -6.38 7.58
N ALA A 92 7.65 -6.27 6.30
CA ALA A 92 8.32 -7.33 5.55
C ALA A 92 9.67 -7.73 6.17
N ILE A 93 10.48 -6.75 6.59
CA ILE A 93 11.73 -7.00 7.33
C ILE A 93 11.43 -7.74 8.63
N GLY A 94 10.38 -7.33 9.36
CA GLY A 94 9.84 -8.05 10.50
C GLY A 94 9.54 -9.53 10.23
N CYS A 95 8.96 -9.86 9.06
CA CYS A 95 8.67 -11.24 8.68
C CYS A 95 9.91 -12.11 8.43
N PHE A 96 11.07 -11.51 8.13
CA PHE A 96 12.33 -12.25 7.95
C PHE A 96 13.05 -12.56 9.27
N GLN A 97 12.66 -11.93 10.38
CA GLN A 97 13.35 -12.02 11.67
C GLN A 97 12.42 -12.47 12.80
N GLY A 98 12.98 -13.10 13.84
CA GLY A 98 12.25 -13.55 15.03
C GLY A 98 11.84 -15.03 15.04
N LEU A 99 11.27 -15.48 16.15
CA LEU A 99 10.92 -16.89 16.41
C LEU A 99 9.84 -17.45 15.46
N TYR A 100 9.01 -16.57 14.90
CA TYR A 100 7.95 -16.92 13.95
C TYR A 100 8.23 -16.34 12.55
N ALA A 101 9.51 -16.25 12.18
CA ALA A 101 9.90 -15.77 10.86
C ALA A 101 9.15 -16.57 9.76
N ARG A 102 8.49 -15.83 8.87
CA ARG A 102 7.77 -16.35 7.70
C ARG A 102 8.31 -15.64 6.46
N PRO A 103 9.44 -16.11 5.92
CA PRO A 103 10.07 -15.50 4.75
C PRO A 103 9.12 -15.40 3.56
N ASP A 104 8.20 -16.35 3.42
CA ASP A 104 7.18 -16.38 2.38
C ASP A 104 6.31 -15.11 2.41
N LEU A 105 5.86 -14.70 3.61
CA LEU A 105 5.08 -13.47 3.79
C LEU A 105 5.94 -12.22 3.65
N GLY A 106 7.20 -12.28 4.10
CA GLY A 106 8.16 -11.20 3.91
C GLY A 106 8.34 -10.85 2.44
N TRP A 107 8.55 -11.84 1.57
CA TRP A 107 8.65 -11.62 0.13
C TRP A 107 7.33 -11.16 -0.50
N ALA A 108 6.20 -11.75 -0.08
CA ALA A 108 4.88 -11.36 -0.56
C ALA A 108 4.53 -9.89 -0.24
N LEU A 109 5.06 -9.33 0.84
CA LEU A 109 4.91 -7.91 1.21
C LEU A 109 5.97 -7.02 0.54
N LEU A 110 7.22 -7.49 0.49
CA LEU A 110 8.36 -6.70 0.00
C LEU A 110 8.26 -6.43 -1.51
N ILE A 111 7.94 -7.44 -2.31
CA ILE A 111 7.87 -7.34 -3.78
C ILE A 111 6.88 -6.26 -4.24
N PRO A 112 5.58 -6.29 -3.84
CA PRO A 112 4.65 -5.25 -4.25
C PRO A 112 5.10 -3.88 -3.73
N SER A 113 5.67 -3.82 -2.52
CA SER A 113 6.07 -2.56 -1.94
C SER A 113 7.20 -1.86 -2.71
N VAL A 114 8.25 -2.62 -3.02
CA VAL A 114 9.35 -2.14 -3.86
C VAL A 114 8.83 -1.75 -5.24
N LEU A 115 7.89 -2.51 -5.80
CA LEU A 115 7.31 -2.22 -7.11
C LEU A 115 6.54 -0.90 -7.09
N VAL A 116 5.70 -0.64 -6.07
CA VAL A 116 5.02 0.67 -5.91
C VAL A 116 6.01 1.80 -5.68
N ILE A 117 7.03 1.61 -4.85
CA ILE A 117 8.09 2.62 -4.64
C ILE A 117 8.76 2.96 -5.97
N VAL A 118 9.19 1.94 -6.73
CA VAL A 118 9.81 2.14 -8.04
C VAL A 118 8.86 2.87 -8.98
N LEU A 119 7.57 2.54 -9.01
CA LEU A 119 6.55 3.25 -9.81
C LEU A 119 6.33 4.70 -9.35
N LEU A 120 6.36 4.97 -8.04
CA LEU A 120 6.21 6.30 -7.45
C LEU A 120 7.41 7.22 -7.78
N PHE A 121 8.62 6.64 -7.82
CA PHE A 121 9.86 7.36 -8.11
C PHE A 121 10.31 7.26 -9.58
N ALA A 122 9.72 6.37 -10.37
CA ALA A 122 9.94 6.31 -11.80
C ALA A 122 9.57 7.67 -12.41
N ARG A 123 10.46 8.18 -13.27
CA ARG A 123 10.38 9.50 -13.94
C ARG A 123 9.01 9.86 -14.51
N SER A 124 8.16 8.88 -14.82
CA SER A 124 6.81 9.09 -15.35
C SER A 124 5.85 9.84 -14.41
N VAL A 125 6.08 9.84 -13.08
CA VAL A 125 5.20 10.51 -12.10
C VAL A 125 5.73 11.89 -11.67
N VAL A 126 7.06 12.04 -11.58
CA VAL A 126 7.71 13.32 -11.24
C VAL A 126 7.49 14.36 -12.34
N GLN A 127 7.56 13.96 -13.62
CA GLN A 127 7.26 14.86 -14.75
C GLN A 127 5.79 15.31 -14.81
N ALA A 128 4.87 14.57 -14.18
CA ALA A 128 3.44 14.91 -14.14
C ALA A 128 3.10 15.97 -13.06
N THR A 129 4.02 16.29 -12.15
CA THR A 129 3.75 17.20 -11.01
C THR A 129 4.62 18.46 -10.99
N SER A 130 5.68 18.55 -11.82
CA SER A 130 6.59 19.71 -11.82
C SER A 130 6.16 20.88 -12.73
N ARG A 131 5.00 20.82 -13.40
CA ARG A 131 4.51 21.90 -14.29
C ARG A 131 3.19 22.52 -13.82
N ARG A 132 3.06 22.67 -12.50
CA ARG A 132 2.07 23.56 -11.86
C ARG A 132 2.80 24.62 -11.05
N GLU A 133 3.58 25.44 -11.72
CA GLU A 133 3.77 26.82 -11.26
C GLU A 133 3.43 27.70 -12.48
N PRO A 134 2.44 28.61 -12.36
CA PRO A 134 2.01 29.49 -13.44
C PRO A 134 3.09 30.48 -13.86
#